data_AF-A0A1G3QPV7-F1
#
_entry.id   AF-A0A1G3QPV7-F1
#
_cell.length_a   1.000
_cell.length_b   1.000
_cell.length_c   1.000
_cell.angle_alpha   90.00
_cell.angle_beta   90.00
_cell.angle_gamma   90.00
#
_symmetry.space_group_name_H-M   'P 1'
#
loop_
_entity.id
_entity.type
_entity.pdbx_description
1 polymer ?
#
loop_
_entity_poly.entity_id
_entity_poly.type
_entity_poly.pdbx_seq_one_letter_code
_entity_poly.pdbx_strand_id
1 'polypeptide(L)' 'MKKILITGASRGIGKATAQKFLGEGWSVIGTSRSGTASIHHPAFKIYALNLLDSRSIEKKVDSGYFWHRGRKRSW' A
#
# COMPACT_ATOMS: atom_id res chain seq x y z
N MET A 1 14.61 -3.44 7.34
CA MET A 1 13.61 -2.33 7.29
C MET A 1 12.24 -2.89 6.92
N LYS A 2 11.19 -2.61 7.69
CA LYS A 2 9.86 -3.20 7.44
C LYS A 2 9.14 -2.44 6.30
N LYS A 3 8.43 -3.17 5.44
CA LYS A 3 7.72 -2.64 4.28
C LYS A 3 6.29 -3.17 4.25
N ILE A 4 5.33 -2.33 3.86
CA ILE A 4 3.93 -2.69 3.71
C ILE A 4 3.39 -2.21 2.36
N LEU A 5 2.51 -3.02 1.75
CA LEU A 5 1.73 -2.68 0.57
C LEU A 5 0.29 -2.35 0.99
N ILE A 6 -0.21 -1.19 0.56
CA ILE A 6 -1.58 -0.73 0.83
C ILE A 6 -2.27 -0.47 -0.50
N THR A 7 -3.30 -1.25 -0.82
CA THR A 7 -4.18 -0.99 -1.96
C THR A 7 -5.19 0.09 -1.62
N GLY A 8 -5.40 1.06 -2.52
CA GLY A 8 -6.31 2.19 -2.28
C GLY A 8 -5.77 3.25 -1.31
N ALA A 9 -4.49 3.57 -1.37
CA ALA A 9 -3.81 4.48 -0.44
C ALA A 9 -4.10 5.98 -0.67
N SER A 10 -4.88 6.37 -1.69
CA SER A 10 -5.06 7.78 -2.04
C SER A 10 -6.04 8.54 -1.14
N ARG A 11 -7.04 7.85 -0.55
CA ARG A 11 -8.12 8.47 0.25
C ARG A 11 -8.60 7.55 1.37
N GLY A 12 -9.45 8.07 2.25
CA GLY A 12 -10.18 7.31 3.27
C GLY A 12 -9.27 6.44 4.15
N ILE A 13 -9.71 5.19 4.40
CA ILE A 13 -9.02 4.23 5.28
C ILE A 13 -7.61 3.93 4.77
N GLY A 14 -7.40 3.76 3.46
CA GLY A 14 -6.08 3.47 2.91
C GLY A 14 -5.07 4.59 3.16
N LYS A 15 -5.49 5.86 3.00
CA LYS A 15 -4.65 7.03 3.33
C LYS A 15 -4.31 7.07 4.82
N ALA A 16 -5.31 6.92 5.70
CA ALA A 16 -5.09 6.93 7.15
C ALA A 16 -4.15 5.78 7.59
N THR A 17 -4.31 4.61 6.99
CA THR A 17 -3.45 3.43 7.24
C THR A 17 -2.01 3.71 6.79
N ALA A 18 -1.82 4.30 5.61
CA ALA A 18 -0.49 4.69 5.12
C ALA A 18 0.19 5.68 6.08
N GLN A 19 -0.51 6.73 6.51
CA GLN A 19 0.02 7.71 7.45
C GLN A 19 0.41 7.08 8.79
N LYS A 20 -0.41 6.15 9.32
CA LYS A 20 -0.10 5.41 10.54
C LYS A 20 1.21 4.62 10.41
N PHE A 21 1.37 3.81 9.37
CA PHE A 21 2.58 3.02 9.18
C PHE A 21 3.83 3.87 8.92
N LEU A 22 3.69 5.00 8.21
CA LEU A 22 4.79 5.96 8.04
C LEU A 22 5.23 6.54 9.40
N GLY A 23 4.28 6.91 10.26
CA GLY A 23 4.57 7.39 11.62
C GLY A 23 5.23 6.34 12.53
N GLU A 24 4.99 5.05 12.25
CA GLU A 24 5.65 3.93 12.93
C GLU A 24 7.03 3.57 12.32
N GLY A 25 7.53 4.36 11.36
CA GLY A 25 8.85 4.17 10.74
C GLY A 25 8.91 3.12 9.64
N TRP A 26 7.77 2.72 9.07
CA TRP A 26 7.73 1.75 7.97
C TRP A 26 7.89 2.43 6.60
N SER A 27 8.43 1.70 5.64
CA SER A 27 8.31 2.05 4.22
C SER A 27 6.95 1.61 3.69
N VAL A 28 6.18 2.54 3.14
CA VAL A 28 4.84 2.27 2.63
C VAL A 28 4.85 2.34 1.10
N ILE A 29 4.42 1.25 0.47
CA ILE A 29 4.05 1.21 -0.94
C ILE A 29 2.52 1.32 -1.00
N GLY A 30 2.02 2.43 -1.50
CA GLY A 30 0.60 2.64 -1.77
C GLY A 30 0.25 2.35 -3.22
N THR A 31 -0.99 1.98 -3.49
CA THR A 31 -1.54 1.99 -4.85
C THR A 31 -2.85 2.77 -4.93
N SER A 32 -3.14 3.35 -6.09
CA SER A 32 -4.43 3.96 -6.40
C SER A 32 -4.69 3.88 -7.89
N ARG A 33 -5.92 4.12 -8.34
CA ARG A 33 -6.22 4.11 -9.80
C ARG A 33 -5.44 5.18 -10.56
N SER A 34 -5.28 6.37 -9.99
CA SER A 34 -4.56 7.48 -10.61
C SER A 34 -3.05 7.46 -10.39
N GLY A 35 -2.54 6.57 -9.52
CA GLY A 35 -1.14 6.59 -9.10
C GLY A 35 -0.76 7.82 -8.27
N THR A 36 -1.72 8.53 -7.68
CA THR A 36 -1.50 9.77 -6.91
C THR A 36 -2.11 9.69 -5.53
N ALA A 37 -1.49 10.36 -4.55
CA ALA A 37 -2.01 10.48 -3.19
C ALA A 37 -1.44 11.75 -2.53
N SER A 38 -2.24 12.41 -1.70
CA SER A 38 -1.83 13.61 -0.94
C SER A 38 -1.06 13.20 0.33
N ILE A 39 0.04 12.47 0.18
CA ILE A 39 0.93 12.03 1.26
C ILE A 39 2.36 12.42 0.87
N HIS A 40 2.99 13.29 1.65
CA HIS A 40 4.37 13.73 1.44
C HIS A 40 5.25 13.12 2.53
N HIS A 41 5.97 12.05 2.20
CA HIS A 41 6.88 11.39 3.13
C HIS A 41 7.98 10.65 2.34
N PRO A 42 9.27 10.72 2.74
CA PRO A 42 10.37 10.09 1.99
C PRO A 42 10.24 8.56 1.90
N ALA A 43 9.63 7.94 2.92
CA ALA A 43 9.39 6.49 2.95
C ALA A 43 8.07 6.05 2.26
N PHE A 44 7.38 6.95 1.55
CA PHE A 44 6.14 6.64 0.84
C PHE A 44 6.36 6.61 -0.67
N LYS A 45 5.90 5.55 -1.34
CA LYS A 45 5.83 5.46 -2.81
C LYS A 45 4.42 5.08 -3.23
N ILE A 46 3.89 5.72 -4.28
CA ILE A 46 2.56 5.47 -4.82
C ILE A 46 2.69 4.94 -6.26
N TYR A 47 1.89 3.93 -6.61
CA TYR A 47 1.82 3.37 -7.97
C TYR A 47 0.37 3.33 -8.47
N ALA A 48 0.21 3.46 -9.79
CA ALA A 48 -1.07 3.22 -10.44
C ALA A 48 -1.40 1.71 -10.40
N LEU A 49 -2.60 1.36 -9.92
CA LEU A 49 -3.11 -0.01 -9.93
C LEU A 49 -4.64 0.03 -10.03
N ASN A 50 -5.19 -0.76 -10.95
CA ASN A 50 -6.63 -0.96 -11.07
C ASN A 50 -6.98 -2.41 -10.76
N LEU A 51 -7.49 -2.67 -9.55
CA LEU A 51 -7.82 -4.04 -9.11
C LEU A 51 -8.90 -4.74 -9.97
N LEU A 52 -9.63 -3.99 -10.80
CA LEU A 52 -10.61 -4.53 -11.75
C LEU A 52 -9.99 -4.97 -13.08
N ASP A 53 -8.74 -4.58 -13.36
CA ASP A 53 -8.01 -4.97 -14.57
C ASP A 53 -6.86 -5.91 -14.16
N SER A 54 -7.04 -7.21 -14.40
CA SER A 54 -6.08 -8.25 -14.04
C SER A 54 -4.71 -8.02 -14.66
N ARG A 55 -4.64 -7.42 -15.85
CA ARG A 55 -3.37 -7.05 -16.52
C ARG A 55 -2.56 -6.03 -15.72
N SER A 56 -3.22 -5.17 -14.94
CA SER A 56 -2.53 -4.22 -14.07
C SER A 56 -1.91 -4.89 -12.83
N ILE A 57 -2.28 -6.15 -12.54
CA ILE A 57 -1.87 -6.92 -11.35
C ILE A 57 -0.69 -7.86 -11.67
N GLU A 58 -0.21 -7.93 -12.92
CA GLU A 58 0.70 -8.98 -13.44
C GLU A 58 2.16 -8.98 -12.93
N LYS A 59 2.41 -8.62 -11.67
CA LYS A 59 3.66 -8.94 -10.99
C LYS A 59 3.43 -9.87 -9.80
N LYS A 60 3.81 -11.14 -9.99
CA LYS A 60 3.97 -12.10 -8.90
C LYS A 60 5.01 -11.59 -7.91
N VAL A 61 4.70 -11.75 -6.62
CA VAL A 61 5.62 -11.55 -5.50
C VAL A 61 5.65 -12.84 -4.70
N ASP A 62 6.84 -13.39 -4.51
CA ASP A 62 7.05 -14.72 -3.94
C ASP A 62 6.71 -14.83 -2.45
N SER A 63 6.73 -13.71 -1.72
CA SER A 63 6.32 -13.65 -0.30
C SER A 63 5.94 -12.24 0.12
N GLY A 64 5.14 -12.11 1.18
CA GLY A 64 4.78 -10.80 1.72
C GLY A 64 3.98 -10.82 3.01
N TYR A 65 3.61 -9.62 3.47
CA TYR A 65 2.72 -9.44 4.62
C TYR A 65 1.53 -8.56 4.23
N PHE A 66 0.33 -8.91 4.70
CA PHE A 66 -0.87 -8.09 4.58
C PHE A 66 -1.59 -7.95 5.92
N TRP A 67 -2.43 -6.93 6.02
CA TRP A 67 -3.31 -6.73 7.16
C TRP A 67 -4.72 -7.17 6.80
N HIS A 68 -5.33 -8.01 7.63
CA HIS A 68 -6.70 -8.49 7.44
C HIS A 68 -7.37 -8.73 8.79
N ARG A 69 -8.51 -8.06 9.02
CA ARG A 69 -9.32 -8.14 10.25
C ARG A 69 -8.50 -7.90 11.53
N GLY A 70 -7.81 -6.76 11.65
CA GLY A 70 -7.09 -6.41 12.88
C GLY A 70 -5.73 -7.07 13.02
N ARG A 71 -5.37 -8.02 12.15
CA ARG A 71 -4.19 -8.87 12.32
C ARG A 71 -3.30 -8.85 11.09
N LYS A 72 -1.99 -8.92 11.32
CA LYS A 72 -0.96 -9.12 10.28
C LYS A 72 -0.94 -10.60 9.89
N ARG A 73 -0.87 -10.87 8.59
CA ARG A 73 -0.76 -12.21 7.98
C ARG A 73 0.39 -12.23 6.97
N SER A 74 0.98 -13.39 6.73
CA SER A 74 1.96 -13.63 5.67
C SER A 74 1.36 -14.49 4.56
N TRP A 75 1.87 -14.32 3.34
CA TRP A 75 1.76 -15.31 2.26
C TRP A 75 3.16 -15.66 1.77
#